data_AF-A0A9D9GUW6-F1
#
_entry.id   AF-A0A9D9GUW6-F1
#
_cell.length_a   1.000
_cell.length_b   1.000
_cell.length_c   1.000
_cell.angle_alpha   90.00
_cell.angle_beta   90.00
_cell.angle_gamma   90.00
#
_symmetry.space_group_name_H-M   'P 1'
#
loop_
_entity.id
_entity.type
_entity.pdbx_description
1 polymer ?
#
loop_
_entity_poly.entity_id
_entity_poly.type
_entity_poly.pdbx_seq_one_letter_code
_entity_poly.pdbx_strand_id
1 'polypeptide(L)'
;MIVTESYGKNIFLNDEQVGYVSRRPDGDSEWYIMGRKVARMTYDGKIAISGRQIGYIDDNGDIFLNGEKRGELGPNYELYLTSLN
;
A
#
# COMPACT_ATOMS: atom_id res chain seq x y z
N MET A 1 11.04 -6.54 7.28
CA MET A 1 10.32 -6.98 6.08
C MET A 1 10.03 -5.74 5.26
N ILE A 2 10.24 -5.72 3.94
CA ILE A 2 10.24 -4.47 3.15
C ILE A 2 8.94 -3.67 3.29
N VAL A 3 7.80 -4.36 3.47
CA VAL A 3 6.48 -3.75 3.68
C VAL A 3 6.43 -2.83 4.90
N THR A 4 7.03 -3.20 6.03
CA THR A 4 6.93 -2.36 7.26
C THR A 4 7.70 -1.05 7.14
N GLU A 5 8.67 -0.97 6.21
CA GLU A 5 9.39 0.27 5.89
C GLU A 5 8.51 1.28 5.15
N SER A 6 7.42 0.81 4.52
CA SER A 6 6.43 1.67 3.86
C SER A 6 5.51 2.39 4.85
N TYR A 7 5.54 2.03 6.14
CA TYR A 7 4.65 2.63 7.12
C TYR A 7 5.08 4.07 7.42
N GLY A 8 4.16 5.01 7.32
CA GLY A 8 4.43 6.44 7.40
C GLY A 8 4.90 7.07 6.08
N LYS A 9 4.88 6.31 4.97
CA LYS A 9 5.30 6.79 3.65
C LYS A 9 4.12 7.27 2.82
N ASN A 10 4.42 7.98 1.74
CA ASN A 10 3.44 8.52 0.83
C ASN A 10 2.95 7.46 -0.16
N ILE A 11 1.75 7.69 -0.70
CA ILE A 11 1.17 6.93 -1.79
C ILE A 11 1.05 7.86 -2.99
N PHE A 12 1.64 7.45 -4.10
CA PHE A 12 1.58 8.12 -5.39
C PHE A 12 0.71 7.31 -6.34
N LEU A 13 -0.07 8.00 -7.16
CA LEU A 13 -0.79 7.43 -8.31
C LEU A 13 -0.31 8.18 -9.56
N ASN A 14 0.33 7.47 -10.49
CA ASN A 14 0.91 8.08 -11.69
C ASN A 14 1.80 9.30 -11.34
N ASP A 15 2.71 9.13 -10.38
CA ASP A 15 3.65 10.13 -9.84
C ASP A 15 3.04 11.33 -9.09
N GLU A 16 1.72 11.39 -8.93
CA GLU A 16 1.05 12.38 -8.09
C GLU A 16 0.83 11.83 -6.68
N GLN A 17 1.25 12.56 -5.65
CA GLN A 17 0.95 12.17 -4.27
C GLN A 17 -0.56 12.30 -4.00
N VAL A 18 -1.20 11.16 -3.73
CA VAL A 18 -2.65 11.09 -3.45
C VAL A 18 -2.95 10.68 -2.01
N GLY A 19 -1.95 10.25 -1.25
CA GLY A 19 -2.18 9.63 0.04
C GLY A 19 -0.94 9.30 0.84
N TYR A 20 -1.17 8.51 1.90
CA TYR A 20 -0.13 8.01 2.78
C TYR A 20 -0.53 6.69 3.44
N VAL A 21 0.47 5.95 3.90
CA VAL A 21 0.33 4.73 4.70
C VAL A 21 0.48 5.11 6.17
N SER A 22 -0.58 4.99 6.96
CA SER A 22 -0.55 5.21 8.42
C SER A 22 -0.13 3.94 9.15
N ARG A 23 0.62 4.08 10.25
CA ARG A 23 0.92 2.98 11.16
C ARG A 23 -0.17 2.85 12.23
N ARG A 24 -0.67 1.64 12.44
CA ARG A 24 -1.60 1.34 13.53
C ARG A 24 -0.86 0.80 14.78
N PRO A 25 -1.44 0.96 15.98
CA PRO A 25 -0.88 0.40 17.21
C PRO A 25 -0.80 -1.14 17.23
N ASP A 26 -1.62 -1.82 16.43
CA ASP A 26 -1.67 -3.28 16.35
C ASP A 26 -0.62 -3.87 15.40
N GLY A 27 0.30 -3.05 14.87
CA GLY A 27 1.38 -3.48 14.00
C GLY A 27 1.02 -3.55 12.52
N ASP A 28 -0.24 -3.31 12.16
CA ASP A 28 -0.68 -3.17 10.78
C ASP A 28 -0.59 -1.70 10.32
N SER A 29 -1.01 -1.46 9.08
CA SER A 29 -1.12 -0.13 8.49
C SER A 29 -2.48 0.12 7.84
N GLU A 30 -2.77 1.39 7.59
CA GLU A 30 -3.95 1.84 6.86
C GLU A 30 -3.55 2.76 5.73
N TRP A 31 -4.13 2.56 4.56
CA TRP A 31 -3.90 3.44 3.42
C TRP A 31 -4.96 4.52 3.44
N TYR A 32 -4.53 5.77 3.41
CA TYR A 32 -5.38 6.94 3.29
C TYR A 32 -5.15 7.57 1.93
N ILE A 33 -6.19 7.66 1.11
CA ILE A 33 -6.18 8.37 -0.18
C ILE A 33 -7.17 9.52 -0.08
N MET A 34 -6.72 10.73 -0.43
CA MET A 34 -7.52 11.97 -0.31
C MET A 34 -8.14 12.13 1.09
N GLY A 35 -7.39 11.77 2.14
CA GLY A 35 -7.81 11.84 3.54
C GLY A 35 -8.80 10.77 3.99
N ARG A 36 -9.17 9.80 3.13
CA ARG A 36 -10.09 8.71 3.46
C ARG A 36 -9.36 7.39 3.54
N LYS A 37 -9.66 6.59 4.57
CA LYS A 37 -9.18 5.21 4.66
C LYS A 37 -9.77 4.39 3.52
N VAL A 38 -8.90 3.80 2.70
CA VAL A 38 -9.29 2.93 1.58
C VAL A 38 -8.95 1.47 1.80
N ALA A 39 -7.88 1.18 2.54
CA ALA A 39 -7.42 -0.19 2.78
C ALA A 39 -6.75 -0.34 4.14
N ARG A 40 -6.67 -1.59 4.61
CA ARG A 40 -5.78 -2.04 5.69
C ARG A 40 -4.72 -2.94 5.08
N MET A 41 -3.48 -2.81 5.53
CA MET A 41 -2.39 -3.67 5.10
C MET A 41 -1.68 -4.25 6.32
N THR A 42 -1.55 -5.57 6.35
CA THR A 42 -0.92 -6.29 7.46
C THR A 42 0.60 -6.18 7.43
N TYR A 43 1.25 -6.52 8.55
CA TYR A 43 2.70 -6.55 8.63
C TYR A 43 3.35 -7.57 7.69
N ASP A 44 2.61 -8.57 7.19
CA ASP A 44 3.04 -9.57 6.20
C ASP A 44 2.63 -9.20 4.76
N GLY A 45 2.17 -7.95 4.53
CA GLY A 45 1.96 -7.40 3.20
C GLY A 45 0.57 -7.60 2.60
N LYS A 46 -0.36 -8.31 3.24
CA LYS A 46 -1.72 -8.51 2.70
C LYS A 46 -2.54 -7.23 2.78
N ILE A 47 -3.19 -6.87 1.68
CA ILE A 47 -4.01 -5.66 1.55
C ILE A 47 -5.48 -6.05 1.48
N ALA A 48 -6.31 -5.44 2.34
CA ALA A 48 -7.74 -5.70 2.42
C ALA A 48 -8.59 -4.42 2.39
N ILE A 49 -9.73 -4.50 1.69
CA ILE A 49 -10.79 -3.47 1.69
C ILE A 49 -12.03 -4.10 2.30
N SER A 50 -12.63 -3.43 3.30
CA SER A 50 -13.83 -3.92 4.00
C SER A 50 -13.72 -5.38 4.48
N GLY A 51 -12.53 -5.79 4.93
CA GLY A 51 -12.26 -7.14 5.44
C GLY A 51 -11.99 -8.20 4.37
N ARG A 52 -12.13 -7.88 3.07
CA ARG A 52 -11.79 -8.78 1.97
C ARG A 52 -10.37 -8.48 1.48
N GLN A 53 -9.51 -9.49 1.44
CA GLN A 53 -8.19 -9.35 0.82
C GLN A 53 -8.37 -9.10 -0.68
N ILE A 54 -7.74 -8.04 -1.17
CA ILE A 54 -7.75 -7.64 -2.58
C ILE A 54 -6.36 -7.68 -3.19
N GLY A 55 -5.31 -7.82 -2.39
CA GLY A 55 -3.95 -7.67 -2.86
C GLY A 55 -2.90 -7.99 -1.82
N TYR A 56 -1.65 -7.78 -2.20
CA TYR A 56 -0.50 -7.92 -1.33
C TYR A 56 0.70 -7.13 -1.86
N ILE A 57 1.67 -6.85 -0.99
CA ILE A 57 3.02 -6.45 -1.38
C ILE A 57 3.94 -7.67 -1.19
N ASP A 58 4.69 -8.03 -2.22
CA ASP A 58 5.64 -9.14 -2.15
C ASP A 58 7.00 -8.74 -1.55
N ASP A 59 7.91 -9.71 -1.43
CA ASP A 59 9.24 -9.47 -0.84
C ASP A 59 10.15 -8.59 -1.72
N ASN A 60 9.83 -8.42 -3.01
CA ASN A 60 10.53 -7.52 -3.92
C ASN A 60 10.00 -6.09 -3.82
N GLY A 61 8.90 -5.88 -3.10
CA GLY A 61 8.20 -4.60 -3.02
C GLY A 61 7.20 -4.40 -4.14
N ASP A 62 6.90 -5.41 -4.96
CA ASP A 62 5.87 -5.32 -5.99
C ASP A 62 4.49 -5.33 -5.33
N ILE A 63 3.62 -4.41 -5.77
CA ILE A 63 2.27 -4.24 -5.23
C ILE A 63 1.29 -4.91 -6.19
N PHE A 64 0.63 -5.96 -5.74
CA PHE A 64 -0.40 -6.68 -6.48
C PHE A 64 -1.78 -6.32 -5.94
N LEU A 65 -2.69 -5.87 -6.81
CA LEU A 65 -4.10 -5.60 -6.48
C LEU A 65 -4.99 -6.27 -7.53
N ASN A 66 -6.03 -6.97 -7.07
CA ASN A 66 -6.95 -7.76 -7.88
C ASN A 66 -6.26 -8.77 -8.81
N GLY A 67 -5.12 -9.33 -8.37
CA GLY A 67 -4.39 -10.36 -9.10
C GLY A 67 -3.38 -9.85 -10.13
N GLU A 68 -3.20 -8.54 -10.27
CA GLU A 68 -2.25 -7.93 -11.22
C GLU A 68 -1.26 -7.01 -10.49
N LYS A 69 -0.04 -6.87 -11.01
CA LYS A 69 0.92 -5.87 -10.51
C LYS A 69 0.37 -4.49 -10.83
N ARG A 70 0.12 -3.68 -9.80
CA ARG A 70 -0.42 -2.32 -9.86
C ARG A 70 0.51 -1.28 -9.26
N GLY A 71 1.75 -1.63 -8.99
CA GLY A 71 2.72 -0.71 -8.44
C GLY A 71 3.93 -1.40 -7.85
N GLU A 72 4.75 -0.60 -7.19
CA GLU A 72 5.93 -1.05 -6.46
C GLU A 72 6.30 -0.06 -5.35
N LEU A 73 7.11 -0.54 -4.40
CA LEU A 73 7.78 0.30 -3.43
C LEU A 73 9.00 0.96 -4.09
N GLY A 74 9.04 2.29 -4.06
CA GLY A 74 10.19 3.05 -4.54
C GLY A 74 11.39 2.96 -3.58
N PRO A 75 12.52 3.61 -3.91
CA PRO A 75 13.76 3.54 -3.12
C PRO A 75 13.62 4.01 -1.65
N ASN A 76 12.64 4.88 -1.37
CA ASN A 76 12.34 5.38 -0.02
C ASN A 76 11.17 4.65 0.65
N TYR A 77 10.74 3.53 0.08
CA TYR A 77 9.59 2.71 0.47
C TYR A 77 8.23 3.43 0.34
N GLU A 78 8.18 4.48 -0.47
CA GLU A 78 6.94 5.10 -0.92
C GLU A 78 6.21 4.18 -1.90
N LEU A 79 4.88 4.21 -1.88
CA LEU A 79 4.07 3.37 -2.76
C LEU A 79 3.83 4.11 -4.07
N TYR A 80 4.26 3.54 -5.18
CA TYR A 80 3.97 4.05 -6.53
C TYR A 80 2.96 3.13 -7.19
N LEU A 81 1.71 3.58 -7.27
CA LEU A 81 0.61 2.86 -7.90
C LEU A 81 0.39 3.35 -9.33
N THR A 82 -0.04 2.44 -10.19
CA THR A 82 -0.48 2.73 -11.56
C THR A 82 -2.00 2.65 -11.65
N SER A 83 -2.60 3.45 -12.54
CA SER A 83 -4.04 3.42 -12.77
C SER A 83 -4.54 2.05 -13.24
N LEU A 84 -5.76 1.70 -12.85
CA LEU A 84 -6.51 0.62 -13.47
C LEU A 84 -6.92 1.11 -14.86
N ASN A 85 -6.23 0.66 -15.90
CA ASN A 85 -6.71 0.78 -17.27
C ASN A 85 -7.88 -0.16 -17.52
#